data_AF-A0A938C6I6-F1
#
_entry.id   AF-A0A938C6I6-F1
#
_cell.length_a   1.000
_cell.length_b   1.000
_cell.length_c   1.000
_cell.angle_alpha   90.00
_cell.angle_beta   90.00
_cell.angle_gamma   90.00
#
_symmetry.space_group_name_H-M   'P 1'
#
loop_
_entity.id
_entity.type
_entity.pdbx_description
1 polymer ?
#
loop_
_entity_poly.entity_id
_entity_poly.type
_entity_poly.pdbx_seq_one_letter_code
_entity_poly.pdbx_strand_id
1 'polypeptide(L)'
;MSTLEDFIPQSHPLRPIRKMVNEALAHLEGLLTSMYAAQSQGGRPAIAPEKLLRAMLLQVFYSIRSERQLMEQTQYNLLYRWFIGLAMDDPVWVPTVFTKNRARLLEH
;
A
#
# COMPACT_ATOMS: atom_id res chain seq x y z
N MET A 1 24.05 2.91 -5.34
CA MET A 1 22.91 2.08 -5.77
C MET A 1 21.68 2.95 -5.65
N SER A 2 20.95 3.19 -6.74
CA SER A 2 19.81 4.12 -6.73
C SER A 2 18.64 3.52 -5.96
N THR A 3 17.97 4.33 -5.17
CA THR A 3 16.75 3.98 -4.42
C THR A 3 15.52 4.47 -5.18
N LEU A 4 14.33 3.97 -4.83
CA LEU A 4 13.07 4.49 -5.41
C LEU A 4 12.91 6.00 -5.18
N GLU A 5 13.47 6.53 -4.09
CA GLU A 5 13.44 7.95 -3.73
C GLU A 5 14.04 8.84 -4.82
N ASP A 6 15.11 8.36 -5.48
CA ASP A 6 15.87 9.11 -6.48
C ASP A 6 15.08 9.36 -7.77
N PHE A 7 14.06 8.54 -8.03
CA PHE A 7 13.23 8.63 -9.23
C PHE A 7 12.01 9.55 -9.07
N ILE A 8 11.75 10.05 -7.85
CA ILE A 8 10.56 10.86 -7.57
C ILE A 8 10.98 12.33 -7.39
N PRO A 9 10.51 13.26 -8.25
CA PRO A 9 10.84 14.68 -8.13
C PRO A 9 10.55 15.23 -6.73
N GLN A 10 11.41 16.09 -6.20
CA GLN A 10 11.24 16.66 -4.85
C GLN A 10 9.97 17.50 -4.71
N SER A 11 9.48 18.07 -5.81
CA SER A 11 8.23 18.83 -5.90
C SER A 11 6.98 17.98 -6.10
N HIS A 12 7.11 16.64 -6.18
CA HIS A 12 5.97 15.77 -6.48
C HIS A 12 4.90 15.82 -5.37
N PRO A 13 3.62 16.02 -5.69
CA PRO A 13 2.56 16.26 -4.68
C PRO A 13 2.32 15.08 -3.73
N LEU A 14 2.63 13.85 -4.15
CA LEU A 14 2.56 12.69 -3.25
C LEU A 14 3.60 12.70 -2.12
N ARG A 15 4.65 13.54 -2.17
CA ARG A 15 5.66 13.64 -1.09
C ARG A 15 5.09 14.11 0.24
N PRO A 16 4.46 15.29 0.34
CA PRO A 16 3.80 15.69 1.58
C PRO A 16 2.67 14.72 1.97
N ILE A 17 1.91 14.20 1.00
CA ILE A 17 0.84 13.22 1.27
C ILE A 17 1.41 11.94 1.90
N ARG A 18 2.53 11.40 1.39
CA ARG A 18 3.16 10.19 1.93
C ARG A 18 3.60 10.39 3.38
N LYS A 19 4.09 11.59 3.73
CA LYS A 19 4.42 11.94 5.13
C LYS A 19 3.18 11.92 6.01
N MET A 20 2.11 12.63 5.61
CA MET A 20 0.84 12.65 6.33
C MET A 20 0.25 11.26 6.52
N VAL A 21 0.30 10.41 5.48
CA VAL A 21 -0.18 9.03 5.56
C VAL A 21 0.69 8.19 6.49
N ASN A 22 2.01 8.35 6.48
CA ASN A 22 2.89 7.63 7.41
C ASN A 22 2.63 8.03 8.86
N GLU A 23 2.45 9.32 9.13
CA GLU A 23 2.07 9.81 10.46
C GLU A 23 0.71 9.24 10.88
N ALA A 24 -0.31 9.31 10.03
CA ALA A 24 -1.63 8.75 10.32
C ALA A 24 -1.56 7.23 10.61
N LEU A 25 -0.78 6.48 9.83
CA LEU A 25 -0.59 5.04 10.04
C LEU A 25 0.14 4.73 11.35
N ALA A 26 1.09 5.56 11.78
CA ALA A 26 1.73 5.40 13.09
C ALA A 26 0.74 5.58 14.25
N HIS A 27 -0.21 6.53 14.13
CA HIS A 27 -1.28 6.68 15.12
C HIS A 27 -2.26 5.49 15.14
N LEU A 28 -2.34 4.75 14.02
CA LEU A 28 -3.17 3.55 13.89
C LEU A 28 -2.41 2.25 14.24
N GLU A 29 -1.14 2.32 14.65
CA GLU A 29 -0.29 1.13 14.86
C GLU A 29 -0.92 0.12 15.83
N GLY A 30 -1.57 0.58 16.91
CA GLY A 30 -2.27 -0.30 17.85
C GLY A 30 -3.44 -1.07 17.21
N LEU A 31 -4.22 -0.40 16.35
CA LEU A 31 -5.30 -1.03 15.58
C LEU A 31 -4.71 -2.02 14.56
N LEU A 32 -3.71 -1.61 13.79
CA LEU A 32 -3.09 -2.46 12.76
C LEU A 32 -2.47 -3.72 13.39
N THR A 33 -1.85 -3.58 14.56
CA THR A 33 -1.30 -4.69 15.35
C THR A 33 -2.37 -5.69 15.77
N SER A 34 -3.57 -5.22 16.16
CA SER A 34 -4.67 -6.14 16.49
C SER A 34 -5.16 -6.90 15.26
N MET A 35 -5.13 -6.31 14.06
CA MET A 35 -5.44 -7.01 12.81
C MET A 35 -4.44 -8.13 12.53
N TYR A 36 -3.14 -7.88 12.76
CA TYR A 36 -2.10 -8.91 12.64
C TYR A 36 -2.32 -10.06 13.64
N ALA A 37 -2.73 -9.75 14.88
CA ALA A 37 -2.99 -10.75 15.90
C ALA A 37 -4.25 -11.57 15.62
N ALA A 38 -5.33 -10.94 15.15
CA ALA A 38 -6.54 -11.64 14.69
C ALA A 38 -6.24 -12.63 13.55
N GLN A 39 -5.21 -12.34 12.74
CA GLN A 39 -4.75 -13.20 11.66
C GLN A 39 -3.79 -14.32 12.13
N SER A 40 -3.28 -14.26 13.36
CA SER A 40 -2.32 -15.24 13.90
C SER A 40 -2.90 -16.64 14.19
N GLN A 41 -4.21 -16.85 14.06
CA GLN A 41 -4.77 -18.21 13.93
C GLN A 41 -4.42 -18.86 12.56
N GLY A 42 -3.78 -18.13 11.64
CA GLY A 42 -3.36 -18.62 10.31
C GLY A 42 -2.18 -17.89 9.63
N GLY A 43 -1.44 -17.00 10.30
CA GLY A 43 -0.19 -16.39 9.82
C GLY A 43 -0.27 -14.90 9.41
N ARG A 44 0.89 -14.29 9.09
CA ARG A 44 1.01 -12.89 8.62
C ARG A 44 0.15 -12.68 7.36
N PRO A 45 -0.56 -11.55 7.21
CA PRO A 45 -1.38 -11.33 6.02
C PRO A 45 -0.51 -11.29 4.78
N ALA A 46 -1.06 -11.77 3.67
CA ALA A 46 -0.38 -11.73 2.38
C ALA A 46 -0.03 -10.28 1.95
N ILE A 47 -0.76 -9.29 2.45
CA ILE A 47 -0.49 -7.86 2.25
C ILE A 47 -0.55 -7.16 3.61
N ALA A 48 0.52 -6.45 3.96
CA ALA A 48 0.52 -5.60 5.15
C ALA A 48 -0.61 -4.55 5.07
N PRO A 49 -1.48 -4.39 6.10
CA PRO A 49 -2.59 -3.43 6.09
C PRO A 49 -2.17 -2.00 5.74
N GLU A 50 -0.97 -1.57 6.13
CA GLU A 50 -0.42 -0.25 5.81
C GLU A 50 -0.09 -0.10 4.32
N LYS A 51 0.40 -1.17 3.67
CA LYS A 51 0.64 -1.18 2.22
C LYS A 51 -0.68 -1.19 1.45
N LEU A 52 -1.66 -1.94 1.96
CA LEU A 52 -3.03 -2.01 1.41
C LEU A 52 -3.72 -0.64 1.45
N LEU A 53 -3.68 0.05 2.58
CA LEU A 53 -4.21 1.41 2.76
C LEU A 53 -3.58 2.41 1.79
N ARG A 54 -2.24 2.41 1.69
CA ARG A 54 -1.52 3.29 0.74
C ARG A 54 -1.90 3.02 -0.71
N ALA A 55 -2.07 1.75 -1.09
CA ALA A 55 -2.48 1.37 -2.44
C ALA A 55 -3.93 1.80 -2.76
N MET A 56 -4.86 1.71 -1.80
CA MET A 56 -6.22 2.23 -1.97
C MET A 56 -6.24 3.75 -2.14
N LEU A 57 -5.40 4.49 -1.42
CA LEU A 57 -5.27 5.94 -1.61
C LEU A 57 -4.84 6.30 -3.03
N LEU A 58 -3.94 5.53 -3.65
CA LEU A 58 -3.60 5.71 -5.06
C LEU A 58 -4.80 5.49 -5.99
N GLN A 59 -5.69 4.55 -5.66
CA GLN A 59 -6.92 4.39 -6.44
C GLN A 59 -7.79 5.64 -6.40
N VAL A 60 -7.91 6.26 -5.22
CA VAL A 60 -8.68 7.50 -5.05
C VAL A 60 -8.00 8.66 -5.78
N PHE A 61 -6.72 8.90 -5.53
CA PHE A 61 -5.99 10.05 -6.08
C PHE A 61 -5.88 10.02 -7.61
N TYR A 62 -5.75 8.84 -8.21
CA TYR A 62 -5.60 8.69 -9.65
C TYR A 62 -6.85 8.10 -10.33
N SER A 63 -7.97 8.03 -9.61
CA SER A 63 -9.24 7.49 -10.14
C SER A 63 -9.09 6.10 -10.80
N ILE A 64 -8.25 5.24 -10.23
CA ILE A 64 -7.97 3.89 -10.76
C ILE A 64 -9.21 3.04 -10.55
N ARG A 65 -9.80 2.58 -11.66
CA ARG A 65 -11.15 2.00 -11.67
C ARG A 65 -11.22 0.55 -11.21
N SER A 66 -10.09 -0.15 -11.11
CA SER A 66 -10.05 -1.55 -10.69
C SER A 66 -8.76 -1.92 -9.97
N GLU A 67 -8.84 -2.92 -9.10
CA GLU A 67 -7.66 -3.48 -8.43
C GLU A 67 -6.72 -4.18 -9.41
N ARG A 68 -7.25 -4.77 -10.48
CA ARG A 68 -6.41 -5.31 -11.57
C ARG A 68 -5.55 -4.21 -12.19
N GLN A 69 -6.15 -3.08 -12.51
CA GLN A 69 -5.43 -1.91 -13.03
C GLN A 69 -4.44 -1.35 -11.99
N LEU A 70 -4.79 -1.36 -10.70
CA LEU A 70 -3.88 -0.94 -9.64
C LEU A 70 -2.64 -1.85 -9.56
N MET A 71 -2.81 -3.17 -9.59
CA MET A 71 -1.69 -4.12 -9.57
C MET A 71 -0.83 -3.98 -10.82
N GLU A 72 -1.47 -3.84 -11.99
CA GLU A 72 -0.77 -3.59 -13.26
C GLU A 72 0.06 -2.30 -13.21
N GLN A 73 -0.52 -1.18 -12.75
CA GLN A 73 0.22 0.07 -12.57
C GLN A 73 1.36 -0.07 -11.56
N THR A 74 1.12 -0.77 -10.45
CA THR A 74 2.16 -1.02 -9.44
C THR A 74 3.31 -1.87 -10.01
N GLN A 75 3.06 -2.71 -11.02
CA GLN A 75 4.07 -3.57 -11.66
C GLN A 75 5.16 -2.78 -12.41
N TYR A 76 4.86 -1.60 -12.94
CA TYR A 76 5.83 -0.80 -13.71
C TYR A 76 6.02 0.63 -13.19
N ASN A 77 5.10 1.17 -12.39
CA ASN A 77 5.15 2.55 -11.93
C ASN A 77 5.97 2.67 -10.64
N LEU A 78 7.19 3.21 -10.74
CA LEU A 78 8.08 3.41 -9.59
C LEU A 78 7.49 4.38 -8.56
N LEU A 79 6.71 5.38 -8.97
CA LEU A 79 6.02 6.29 -8.06
C LEU A 79 5.00 5.54 -7.19
N TYR A 80 4.27 4.58 -7.77
CA TYR A 80 3.27 3.81 -7.03
C TYR A 80 3.94 2.87 -6.03
N ARG A 81 4.99 2.16 -6.46
CA ARG A 81 5.81 1.33 -5.55
C ARG A 81 6.38 2.16 -4.40
N TRP A 82 6.96 3.32 -4.74
CA TRP A 82 7.51 4.26 -3.77
C TRP A 82 6.45 4.72 -2.77
N PHE A 83 5.28 5.15 -3.24
CA PHE A 83 4.21 5.62 -2.37
C PHE A 83 3.72 4.51 -1.44
N ILE A 84 3.50 3.30 -1.98
CA ILE A 84 3.05 2.11 -1.24
C ILE A 84 4.10 1.64 -0.22
N GLY A 85 5.39 1.86 -0.48
CA GLY A 85 6.48 1.24 0.27
C GLY A 85 6.76 -0.20 -0.17
N LEU A 86 6.59 -0.48 -1.46
CA LEU A 86 6.99 -1.74 -2.10
C LEU A 86 8.42 -1.58 -2.64
N ALA A 87 9.30 -2.56 -2.42
CA ALA A 87 10.64 -2.52 -3.00
C ALA A 87 10.57 -2.60 -4.53
N MET A 88 11.66 -2.22 -5.21
CA MET A 88 11.71 -2.19 -6.67
C MET A 88 11.55 -3.60 -7.28
N ASP A 89 12.09 -4.59 -6.60
CA ASP A 89 12.16 -6.01 -6.97
C ASP A 89 11.09 -6.89 -6.28
N ASP A 90 10.37 -6.34 -5.30
CA ASP A 90 9.26 -7.05 -4.66
C ASP A 90 8.16 -7.41 -5.70
N PRO A 91 7.64 -8.66 -5.67
CA PRO A 91 6.53 -9.04 -6.52
C PRO A 91 5.27 -8.25 -6.15
N VAL A 92 4.52 -7.82 -7.17
CA VAL A 92 3.21 -7.21 -6.95
C VAL A 92 2.19 -8.29 -6.63
N TRP A 93 1.23 -7.96 -5.77
CA TRP A 93 0.20 -8.89 -5.34
C TRP A 93 -0.75 -9.27 -6.47
N VAL A 94 -1.31 -10.48 -6.37
CA VAL A 94 -2.40 -10.90 -7.26
C VAL A 94 -3.67 -10.10 -6.92
N PRO A 95 -4.43 -9.58 -7.90
CA PRO A 95 -5.60 -8.73 -7.64
C PRO A 95 -6.61 -9.35 -6.66
N THR A 96 -6.86 -10.65 -6.77
CA THR A 96 -7.80 -11.36 -5.88
C THR A 96 -7.34 -11.42 -4.42
N VAL A 97 -6.03 -11.46 -4.19
CA VAL A 97 -5.45 -11.37 -2.83
C VAL A 97 -5.69 -9.97 -2.28
N PHE A 98 -5.52 -8.93 -3.10
CA PHE A 98 -5.81 -7.57 -2.71
C PHE A 98 -7.30 -7.39 -2.33
N THR A 99 -8.23 -7.86 -3.18
CA THR A 99 -9.67 -7.78 -2.91
C THR A 99 -10.04 -8.40 -1.55
N LYS A 100 -9.50 -9.59 -1.27
CA LYS A 100 -9.78 -10.32 -0.02
C LYS A 100 -9.23 -9.59 1.21
N ASN A 101 -8.01 -9.06 1.13
CA ASN A 101 -7.43 -8.31 2.25
C ASN A 101 -8.16 -6.97 2.46
N ARG A 102 -8.61 -6.32 1.38
CA ARG A 102 -9.44 -5.11 1.45
C ARG A 102 -10.77 -5.35 2.15
N ALA A 103 -11.50 -6.40 1.75
CA ALA A 103 -12.78 -6.74 2.38
C ALA A 103 -12.61 -6.95 3.89
N ARG A 104 -11.61 -7.74 4.29
CA ARG A 104 -11.28 -8.00 5.70
C ARG A 104 -10.90 -6.72 6.46
N LEU A 105 -10.16 -5.82 5.81
CA LEU A 105 -9.76 -4.55 6.42
C LEU A 105 -10.99 -3.71 6.82
N LEU A 106 -12.06 -3.75 6.02
CA LEU A 106 -13.29 -2.97 6.25
C LEU A 106 -14.24 -3.62 7.26
N GLU A 107 -13.97 -4.85 7.68
CA GLU A 107 -14.75 -5.57 8.70
C GLU A 107 -14.26 -5.30 10.13
N HIS A 108 -13.26 -4.42 10.32
CA HIS A 108 -12.68 -4.04 11.61
C HIS A 108 -12.83 -2.54 11.84
#